data_AF-A0A7S3B1J2-F1
#
_entry.id   AF-A0A7S3B1J2-F1
#
_cell.length_a   1.000
_cell.length_b   1.000
_cell.length_c   1.000
_cell.angle_alpha   90.00
_cell.angle_beta   90.00
_cell.angle_gamma   90.00
#
_symmetry.space_group_name_H-M   'P 1'
#
loop_
_entity.id
_entity.type
_entity.pdbx_description
1 polymer ?
#
loop_
_entity_poly.entity_id
_entity_poly.type
_entity_poly.pdbx_seq_one_letter_code
_entity_poly.pdbx_strand_id
1 'polypeptide(L)'
;FGLGSTFAIGHILEMNHVHWVPEAAVGVILGWLISTTMLMLGDTGVLKFQRFDFEFFMMYLLPPIIFEAGYNMNVHSFIANLGPTMFFAFVGTFLSTFIVGGLVWYAGQLG
;
A
#
# COMPACT_ATOMS: atom_id res chain seq x y z
N PHE A 1 -9.53 15.95 21.37
CA PHE A 1 -8.25 16.64 21.13
C PHE A 1 -7.43 16.00 20.00
N GLY A 2 -7.21 14.67 19.98
CA GLY A 2 -6.45 14.00 18.91
C GLY A 2 -7.02 14.14 17.49
N LEU A 3 -8.35 14.11 17.33
CA LEU A 3 -8.99 14.25 16.00
C LEU A 3 -8.75 15.63 15.36
N GLY A 4 -8.67 16.69 16.17
CA GLY A 4 -8.40 18.06 15.67
C GLY A 4 -6.99 18.21 15.13
N SER A 5 -6.00 17.57 15.76
CA SER A 5 -4.61 17.56 15.27
C SER A 5 -4.45 16.74 14.00
N THR A 6 -5.17 15.62 13.84
CA THR A 6 -5.10 14.82 12.60
C THR A 6 -5.71 15.54 11.41
N PHE A 7 -6.84 16.25 11.61
CA PHE A 7 -7.46 17.08 10.56
C PHE A 7 -6.59 18.30 10.18
N ALA A 8 -5.93 18.95 11.14
CA ALA A 8 -5.05 20.09 10.86
C ALA A 8 -3.76 19.68 10.11
N ILE A 9 -3.16 18.54 10.48
CA ILE A 9 -1.99 17.99 9.79
C ILE A 9 -2.38 17.49 8.39
N GLY A 10 -3.54 16.83 8.24
CA GLY A 10 -4.08 16.43 6.95
C GLY A 10 -4.31 17.63 6.01
N HIS A 11 -4.87 18.72 6.52
CA HIS A 11 -5.14 19.93 5.73
C HIS A 11 -3.86 20.68 5.32
N ILE A 12 -2.82 20.69 6.16
CA ILE A 12 -1.50 21.27 5.81
C ILE A 12 -0.77 20.39 4.77
N LEU A 13 -1.02 19.08 4.76
CA LEU A 13 -0.41 18.14 3.82
C LEU A 13 -1.03 18.22 2.42
N GLU A 14 -2.34 18.49 2.35
CA GLU A 14 -3.09 18.76 1.11
C GLU A 14 -2.62 20.04 0.40
N MET A 15 -2.10 21.03 1.15
CA MET A 15 -1.69 22.33 0.62
C MET A 15 -0.32 22.33 -0.09
N ASN A 16 0.50 21.27 0.02
CA ASN A 16 1.88 21.31 -0.49
C ASN A 16 2.10 20.79 -1.92
N HIS A 17 1.03 20.50 -2.68
CA HIS A 17 1.10 20.42 -4.15
C HIS A 17 2.25 19.54 -4.72
N VAL A 18 2.51 18.38 -4.11
CA VAL A 18 3.49 17.41 -4.63
C VAL A 18 2.75 16.32 -5.38
N HIS A 19 2.53 16.53 -6.68
CA HIS A 19 1.89 15.59 -7.61
C HIS A 19 2.66 14.25 -7.83
N TRP A 20 3.72 14.00 -7.05
CA TRP A 20 4.65 12.88 -7.22
C TRP A 20 4.44 11.74 -6.21
N VAL A 21 3.70 11.97 -5.12
CA VAL A 21 3.52 10.96 -4.07
C VAL A 21 2.11 10.34 -4.19
N PRO A 22 1.99 9.01 -4.34
CA PRO A 22 0.68 8.36 -4.39
C PRO A 22 -0.02 8.44 -3.03
N GLU A 23 -1.34 8.60 -3.03
CA GLU A 23 -2.16 8.74 -1.82
C GLU A 23 -1.92 7.61 -0.80
N ALA A 24 -1.72 6.39 -1.29
CA ALA A 24 -1.38 5.23 -0.45
C ALA A 24 -0.04 5.39 0.30
N ALA A 25 0.97 6.00 -0.33
CA ALA A 25 2.26 6.24 0.33
C ALA A 25 2.13 7.28 1.45
N VAL A 26 1.30 8.31 1.25
CA VAL A 26 0.98 9.29 2.29
C VAL A 26 0.30 8.61 3.48
N GLY A 27 -0.68 7.75 3.22
CA GLY A 27 -1.37 6.96 4.25
C GLY A 27 -0.42 6.07 5.06
N VAL A 28 0.53 5.40 4.40
CA VAL A 28 1.52 4.54 5.08
C VAL A 28 2.45 5.36 5.98
N ILE A 29 2.95 6.51 5.51
CA ILE A 29 3.86 7.37 6.28
C ILE A 29 3.14 7.94 7.50
N LEU A 30 1.90 8.43 7.33
CA LEU A 30 1.09 8.94 8.44
C LEU A 30 0.78 7.84 9.47
N GLY A 31 0.42 6.64 9.01
CA GLY A 31 0.18 5.49 9.89
C GLY A 31 1.41 5.12 10.72
N TRP A 32 2.61 5.15 10.12
CA TRP A 32 3.86 4.93 10.83
C TRP A 32 4.16 6.03 11.86
N LEU A 33 3.97 7.32 11.52
CA LEU A 33 4.20 8.43 12.44
C LEU A 33 3.24 8.41 13.64
N ILE A 34 1.96 8.12 13.42
CA ILE A 34 0.96 8.02 14.48
C ILE A 34 1.28 6.82 15.39
N SER A 35 1.59 5.66 14.81
CA SER A 35 1.95 4.44 15.54
C SER A 35 3.19 4.62 16.43
N THR A 36 4.26 5.21 15.88
CA THR A 36 5.50 5.48 16.62
C THR A 36 5.29 6.50 17.75
N THR A 37 4.52 7.55 17.51
CA THR A 37 4.21 8.56 18.54
C THR A 37 3.41 7.94 19.69
N MET A 38 2.40 7.12 19.40
CA MET A 38 1.59 6.45 20.44
C MET A 38 2.38 5.44 21.26
N LEU A 39 3.32 4.71 20.65
CA LEU A 39 4.23 3.81 21.37
C LEU A 39 5.11 4.54 22.38
N MET A 40 5.57 5.75 22.06
CA MET A 40 6.38 6.58 22.98
C MET A 40 5.60 7.12 24.18
N LEU A 41 4.28 7.31 24.04
CA LEU A 41 3.39 7.78 25.11
C LEU A 41 2.85 6.66 26.03
N GLY A 42 3.13 5.39 25.73
CA GLY A 42 2.78 4.25 26.60
C GLY A 42 1.30 3.85 26.60
N ASP A 43 0.47 4.49 25.77
CA ASP A 43 -0.97 4.22 25.69
C ASP A 43 -1.27 3.03 24.75
N THR A 44 -1.07 1.82 25.29
CA THR A 44 -1.24 0.55 24.56
C THR A 44 -2.70 0.16 24.29
N GLY A 45 -3.69 0.92 24.78
CA GLY A 45 -5.11 0.59 24.64
C GLY A 45 -5.62 0.58 23.20
N VAL A 46 -5.02 1.39 22.34
CA VAL A 46 -5.43 1.60 20.94
C VAL A 46 -4.82 0.56 19.98
N LEU A 47 -3.69 -0.06 20.35
CA LEU A 47 -2.96 -1.01 19.50
C LEU A 47 -3.73 -2.30 19.21
N LYS A 48 -4.65 -2.70 20.10
CA LYS A 48 -5.47 -3.91 19.91
C LYS A 48 -6.52 -3.76 18.80
N PHE A 49 -7.02 -2.55 18.58
CA PHE A 49 -7.99 -2.26 17.52
C PHE A 49 -7.33 -2.06 16.15
N GLN A 50 -6.00 -1.87 16.12
CA GLN A 50 -5.22 -1.64 14.91
C GLN A 50 -4.61 -2.92 14.32
N ARG A 51 -5.27 -4.08 14.52
CA ARG A 51 -4.90 -5.28 13.78
C ARG A 51 -5.61 -5.28 12.44
N PHE A 52 -4.82 -5.32 11.37
CA PHE A 52 -5.33 -5.43 10.02
C PHE A 52 -6.03 -6.78 9.83
N ASP A 53 -7.31 -6.73 9.45
CA ASP A 53 -8.10 -7.91 9.10
C ASP A 53 -7.91 -8.23 7.62
N PHE A 54 -7.09 -9.24 7.35
CA PHE A 54 -6.77 -9.68 6.01
C PHE A 54 -7.96 -10.33 5.29
N GLU A 55 -8.85 -11.01 6.01
CA GLU A 55 -10.01 -11.69 5.43
C GLU A 55 -11.03 -10.67 4.95
N PHE A 56 -11.32 -9.64 5.76
CA PHE A 56 -12.15 -8.53 5.34
C PHE A 56 -11.56 -7.80 4.13
N PHE A 57 -10.25 -7.52 4.14
CA PHE A 57 -9.59 -6.85 3.03
C PHE A 57 -9.68 -7.65 1.72
N MET A 58 -9.34 -8.95 1.75
CA MET A 58 -9.39 -9.83 0.58
C MET A 58 -10.82 -10.03 0.05
N MET A 59 -11.80 -10.21 0.95
CA MET A 59 -13.15 -10.57 0.56
C MET A 59 -14.00 -9.35 0.13
N TYR A 60 -13.75 -8.18 0.72
CA TYR A 60 -14.59 -6.99 0.50
C TYR A 60 -13.89 -5.81 -0.16
N LEU A 61 -12.61 -5.56 0.12
CA LEU A 61 -11.91 -4.36 -0.40
C LEU A 61 -11.17 -4.63 -1.70
N LEU A 62 -10.53 -5.79 -1.82
CA LEU A 62 -9.77 -6.17 -3.00
C LEU A 62 -10.64 -6.29 -4.28
N PRO A 63 -11.87 -6.86 -4.26
CA PRO A 63 -12.69 -6.96 -5.47
C PRO A 63 -13.10 -5.59 -6.06
N PRO A 64 -13.59 -4.62 -5.27
CA PRO A 64 -13.84 -3.26 -5.75
C PRO A 64 -12.58 -2.56 -6.29
N ILE A 65 -11.43 -2.71 -5.63
CA ILE A 65 -10.17 -2.08 -6.05
C ILE A 65 -9.73 -2.62 -7.42
N ILE A 66 -9.76 -3.94 -7.61
CA ILE A 66 -9.42 -4.56 -8.90
C ILE A 66 -10.42 -4.13 -9.99
N PHE A 67 -11.72 -4.05 -9.65
CA PHE A 67 -12.75 -3.62 -10.60
C PHE A 67 -12.54 -2.17 -11.05
N GLU A 68 -12.28 -1.25 -10.13
CA GLU A 68 -11.99 0.16 -10.44
C GLU A 68 -10.75 0.29 -11.33
N ALA A 69 -9.66 -0.41 -10.97
CA ALA A 69 -8.43 -0.43 -11.76
C ALA A 69 -8.65 -0.98 -13.18
N GLY A 70 -9.45 -2.04 -13.31
CA GLY A 70 -9.83 -2.61 -14.61
C GLY A 70 -10.76 -1.70 -15.42
N TYR A 71 -11.68 -0.98 -14.76
CA TYR A 71 -12.61 -0.04 -15.40
C TYR A 71 -11.89 1.20 -15.94
N ASN A 72 -10.88 1.71 -15.23
CA ASN A 72 -10.07 2.85 -15.67
C ASN A 72 -9.03 2.48 -16.75
N MET A 73 -8.82 1.19 -17.02
CA MET A 73 -7.84 0.72 -17.99
C MET A 73 -8.34 0.91 -19.43
N ASN A 74 -7.50 1.45 -20.31
CA ASN A 74 -7.83 1.55 -21.74
C ASN A 74 -7.74 0.18 -22.41
N VAL A 75 -8.91 -0.47 -22.56
CA VAL A 75 -9.02 -1.81 -23.14
C VAL A 75 -8.46 -1.87 -24.57
N HIS A 76 -8.63 -0.84 -25.39
CA HIS A 76 -8.13 -0.85 -26.77
C HIS A 76 -6.59 -0.91 -26.83
N SER A 77 -5.91 -0.10 -26.02
CA SER A 77 -4.44 -0.13 -25.92
C SER A 77 -3.92 -1.41 -25.28
N PHE A 78 -4.62 -1.91 -24.26
CA PHE A 78 -4.30 -3.17 -23.60
C PHE A 78 -4.40 -4.37 -24.55
N ILE A 79 -5.48 -4.46 -25.32
CA ILE A 79 -5.68 -5.54 -26.31
C ILE A 79 -4.65 -5.43 -27.46
N ALA A 80 -4.34 -4.22 -27.92
CA ALA A 80 -3.30 -4.00 -28.92
C ALA A 80 -1.90 -4.45 -28.45
N ASN A 81 -1.63 -4.41 -27.13
CA ASN A 81 -0.36 -4.79 -26.51
C ASN A 81 -0.49 -5.97 -25.54
N LEU A 82 -1.37 -6.93 -25.84
CA LEU A 82 -1.58 -8.10 -24.97
C LEU A 82 -0.33 -8.96 -24.82
N GLY A 83 0.47 -9.10 -25.88
CA GLY A 83 1.69 -9.91 -25.87
C GLY A 83 2.70 -9.45 -24.80
N PRO A 84 3.20 -8.20 -24.86
CA PRO A 84 4.06 -7.64 -23.83
C PRO A 84 3.42 -7.67 -22.44
N THR A 85 2.12 -7.37 -22.34
CA THR A 85 1.42 -7.35 -21.06
C THR A 85 1.40 -8.73 -20.40
N MET A 86 1.07 -9.79 -21.15
CA MET A 86 1.12 -11.16 -20.64
C MET A 86 2.55 -11.62 -20.33
N PHE A 87 3.53 -11.22 -21.15
CA PHE A 87 4.94 -11.52 -20.86
C PHE A 87 5.38 -10.91 -19.53
N PHE A 88 5.11 -9.62 -19.29
CA PHE A 88 5.43 -8.97 -18.01
C PHE A 88 4.62 -9.56 -16.85
N ALA A 89 3.35 -9.91 -17.06
CA ALA A 89 2.52 -10.50 -16.03
C ALA A 89 3.04 -11.86 -15.56
N PHE A 90 3.39 -12.78 -16.47
CA PHE A 90 3.87 -14.11 -16.08
C PHE A 90 5.39 -14.12 -15.83
N VAL A 91 6.19 -13.82 -16.85
CA VAL A 91 7.65 -13.91 -16.77
C VAL A 91 8.21 -12.91 -15.77
N GLY A 92 7.68 -11.68 -15.76
CA GLY A 92 8.07 -10.66 -14.79
C GLY A 92 7.74 -11.06 -13.34
N THR A 93 6.57 -11.66 -13.10
CA THR A 93 6.21 -12.16 -11.76
C THR A 93 7.12 -13.31 -11.34
N PHE A 94 7.34 -14.31 -12.19
CA PHE A 94 8.24 -15.43 -11.89
C PHE A 94 9.63 -14.94 -11.52
N LEU A 95 10.22 -14.08 -12.34
CA LEU A 95 11.56 -13.53 -12.09
C LEU A 95 11.60 -12.70 -10.81
N SER A 96 10.59 -11.86 -10.57
CA SER A 96 10.47 -11.08 -9.34
C SER A 96 10.36 -11.97 -8.10
N THR A 97 9.57 -13.04 -8.16
CA THR A 97 9.45 -14.01 -7.06
C THR A 97 10.78 -14.68 -6.74
N PHE A 98 11.55 -15.11 -7.75
CA PHE A 98 12.87 -15.71 -7.51
C PHE A 98 13.87 -14.71 -6.93
N ILE A 99 13.92 -13.48 -7.45
CA ILE A 99 14.84 -12.45 -6.96
C ILE A 99 14.49 -12.06 -5.53
N VAL A 100 13.25 -11.67 -5.27
CA VAL A 100 12.80 -11.24 -3.94
C VAL A 100 12.88 -12.40 -2.95
N GLY A 101 12.44 -13.59 -3.33
CA GLY A 101 12.54 -14.79 -2.49
C GLY A 101 13.99 -15.15 -2.15
N GLY A 102 14.90 -15.09 -3.13
CA GLY A 102 16.33 -15.31 -2.92
C GLY A 102 16.96 -14.25 -2.01
N LEU A 103 16.62 -12.97 -2.20
CA LEU A 103 17.08 -11.88 -1.34
C LEU A 103 16.61 -12.05 0.10
N VAL A 104 15.34 -12.41 0.32
CA VAL A 104 14.79 -12.66 1.65
C VAL A 104 15.47 -13.86 2.31
N TRP A 105 15.71 -14.94 1.57
CA TRP A 105 16.43 -16.10 2.09
C TRP A 105 17.87 -15.77 2.47
N TYR A 106 18.58 -15.01 1.63
CA TYR A 106 19.95 -14.57 1.93
C TYR A 106 19.99 -13.61 3.12
N ALA A 107 19.08 -12.63 3.18
CA ALA A 107 18.96 -11.73 4.32
C ALA A 107 18.65 -12.48 5.62
N GLY A 108 17.82 -13.52 5.55
CA GLY A 108 17.53 -14.40 6.68
C GLY A 108 18.70 -15.27 7.14
N GLN A 109 19.75 -15.44 6.33
CA GLN A 109 20.99 -16.11 6.74
C GLN A 109 22.03 -15.15 7.33
N LEU A 110 21.93 -13.86 7.02
CA LEU A 110 22.82 -12.81 7.54
C LEU A 110 22.39 -12.27 8.91
N GLY A 111 21.22 -12.68 9.41
CA GLY A 111 20.66 -12.29 10.71
C GLY A 111 20.65 -13.43 11.70
#